data_AF-A0AAD0XFT5-F1
#
_entry.id   AF-A0AAD0XFT5-F1
#
_cell.length_a   1.000
_cell.length_b   1.000
_cell.length_c   1.000
_cell.angle_alpha   90.00
_cell.angle_beta   90.00
_cell.angle_gamma   90.00
#
_symmetry.space_group_name_H-M   'P 1'
#
loop_
_entity.id
_entity.type
_entity.pdbx_description
1 polymer ?
#
loop_
_entity_poly.entity_id
_entity_poly.type
_entity_poly.pdbx_seq_one_letter_code
_entity_poly.pdbx_strand_id
1 'polypeptide(L)'
;MYETRDIPTIMPTLLRAPLRLLSCALLTAAVLLSGCDRRIDGELAAHEAAQTTLGVTPKQFAARFNSRLADVLKDMQVEEPEHMAHLYMLDASRLHPGQYEYVLDTKVGPAQTTLIGTLNQAGQLRNVGVMLTNRSQGARDEFLICAASAARSFISDAKDQARLLPLITRLTTVALDNPGQRMTEVVADQLLSVELVQQGVLFQVQPRQ
;
A
#
# COMPACT_ATOMS: atom_id res chain seq x y z
N MET A 1 4.83 -64.55 76.29
CA MET A 1 4.19 -63.47 77.07
C MET A 1 3.85 -62.39 76.06
N TYR A 2 2.58 -62.09 75.74
CA TYR A 2 1.53 -61.49 76.62
C TYR A 2 2.09 -60.23 77.33
N GLU A 3 1.56 -59.00 77.16
CA GLU A 3 0.39 -58.50 76.41
C GLU A 3 0.71 -57.09 75.80
N THR A 4 -0.17 -56.22 75.27
CA THR A 4 -1.64 -56.03 75.36
C THR A 4 -2.20 -55.47 74.02
N ARG A 5 -3.46 -54.99 74.00
CA ARG A 5 -4.03 -54.09 72.98
C ARG A 5 -4.07 -52.65 73.50
N ASP A 6 -4.15 -51.64 72.62
CA ASP A 6 -5.42 -50.88 72.47
C ASP A 6 -5.40 -49.87 71.30
N ILE A 7 -6.62 -49.54 70.86
CA ILE A 7 -6.95 -48.72 69.68
C ILE A 7 -7.40 -47.33 70.14
N PRO A 8 -7.10 -46.27 69.38
CA PRO A 8 -8.11 -45.24 69.18
C PRO A 8 -8.42 -45.00 67.69
N THR A 9 -9.70 -45.20 67.36
CA THR A 9 -10.30 -44.87 66.06
C THR A 9 -10.54 -43.36 65.97
N ILE A 10 -10.06 -42.69 64.92
CA ILE A 10 -10.61 -41.39 64.50
C ILE A 10 -10.94 -41.44 63.00
N MET A 11 -12.12 -40.94 62.67
CA MET A 11 -12.77 -41.03 61.36
C MET A 11 -12.09 -40.21 60.24
N PRO A 12 -12.38 -40.53 58.96
CA PRO A 12 -11.80 -39.84 57.81
C PRO A 12 -12.46 -38.48 57.54
N THR A 13 -11.69 -37.41 57.52
CA THR A 13 -12.15 -36.10 56.99
C THR A 13 -11.92 -36.01 55.48
N LEU A 14 -12.74 -36.74 54.72
CA LEU A 14 -12.96 -36.54 53.28
C LEU A 14 -13.72 -35.23 53.05
N LEU A 15 -13.04 -34.07 53.10
CA LEU A 15 -13.71 -32.77 52.87
C LEU A 15 -12.73 -31.64 52.45
N ARG A 16 -12.14 -31.75 51.25
CA ARG A 16 -11.33 -30.65 50.66
C ARG A 16 -11.26 -30.64 49.11
N ALA A 17 -12.30 -31.14 48.44
CA ALA A 17 -12.36 -31.26 46.99
C ALA A 17 -13.17 -30.20 46.19
N PRO A 18 -14.27 -29.57 46.69
CA PRO A 18 -15.13 -28.76 45.80
C PRO A 18 -14.57 -27.36 45.51
N LEU A 19 -13.86 -26.74 46.45
CA LEU A 19 -13.46 -25.32 46.32
C LEU A 19 -12.43 -25.06 45.22
N ARG A 20 -11.52 -26.02 44.95
CA ARG A 20 -10.46 -25.86 43.94
C ARG A 20 -10.95 -26.02 42.50
N LEU A 21 -12.00 -26.82 42.28
CA LEU A 21 -12.61 -26.98 40.96
C LEU A 21 -13.44 -25.76 40.56
N LEU A 22 -14.21 -25.19 41.50
CA LEU A 22 -14.97 -23.95 41.29
C LEU A 22 -14.07 -22.74 40.96
N SER A 23 -12.91 -22.61 41.61
CA SER A 23 -11.97 -21.52 41.30
C SER A 23 -11.34 -21.65 39.91
N CYS A 24 -11.01 -22.86 39.44
CA CYS A 24 -10.52 -23.06 38.08
C CYS A 24 -11.59 -22.78 37.02
N ALA A 25 -12.85 -23.18 37.27
CA ALA A 25 -13.97 -22.91 36.37
C ALA A 25 -14.23 -21.40 36.20
N LEU A 26 -14.19 -20.63 37.30
CA LEU A 26 -14.33 -19.18 37.27
C LEU A 26 -13.16 -18.47 36.56
N LEU A 27 -11.92 -18.95 36.73
CA LEU A 27 -10.76 -18.43 36.00
C LEU A 27 -10.83 -18.70 34.49
N THR A 28 -11.30 -19.88 34.06
CA THR A 28 -11.53 -20.16 32.63
C THR A 28 -12.67 -19.33 32.05
N ALA A 29 -13.73 -19.06 32.82
CA ALA A 29 -14.81 -18.18 32.39
C ALA A 29 -14.34 -16.71 32.24
N ALA A 30 -13.46 -16.24 33.13
CA ALA A 30 -12.86 -14.90 33.04
C ALA A 30 -11.96 -14.74 31.80
N VAL A 31 -11.16 -15.76 31.46
CA VAL A 31 -10.31 -15.75 30.25
C VAL A 31 -11.13 -15.80 28.95
N LEU A 32 -12.30 -16.47 28.97
CA LEU A 32 -13.24 -16.45 27.85
C LEU A 32 -14.01 -15.12 27.74
N LEU A 33 -14.14 -14.35 28.82
CA LEU A 33 -14.73 -13.00 28.83
C LEU A 33 -13.75 -11.89 28.41
N SER A 34 -12.43 -12.10 28.48
CA SER A 34 -11.45 -11.23 27.81
C SER A 34 -11.48 -11.33 26.27
N GLY A 35 -12.25 -12.25 25.70
CA GLY A 35 -12.48 -12.37 24.27
C GLY A 35 -13.50 -11.39 23.69
N CYS A 36 -13.31 -10.06 23.86
CA CYS A 36 -14.08 -9.06 23.12
C CYS A 36 -13.47 -7.63 23.18
N ASP A 37 -12.35 -7.40 22.47
CA ASP A 37 -12.23 -6.14 21.72
C ASP A 37 -11.59 -6.26 20.33
N ARG A 38 -12.03 -7.31 19.61
CA ARG A 38 -11.80 -7.44 18.16
C ARG A 38 -12.31 -6.25 17.35
N ARG A 39 -13.11 -5.37 17.97
CA ARG A 39 -13.60 -4.14 17.37
C ARG A 39 -12.53 -3.05 17.43
N ILE A 40 -11.90 -2.80 18.57
CA ILE A 40 -10.70 -1.95 18.62
C ILE A 40 -9.59 -2.54 17.76
N ASP A 41 -9.31 -3.85 17.80
CA ASP A 41 -8.30 -4.45 16.91
C ASP A 41 -8.64 -4.24 15.42
N GLY A 42 -9.92 -4.35 15.05
CA GLY A 42 -10.41 -4.13 13.69
C GLY A 42 -10.40 -2.66 13.27
N GLU A 43 -10.72 -1.74 14.17
CA GLU A 43 -10.69 -0.30 13.95
C GLU A 43 -9.23 0.20 13.87
N LEU A 44 -8.31 -0.37 14.67
CA LEU A 44 -6.87 -0.11 14.63
C LEU A 44 -6.23 -0.67 13.36
N ALA A 45 -6.53 -1.92 12.98
CA ALA A 45 -6.07 -2.52 11.74
C ALA A 45 -6.64 -1.80 10.49
N ALA A 46 -7.89 -1.30 10.56
CA ALA A 46 -8.45 -0.45 9.51
C ALA A 46 -7.75 0.92 9.43
N HIS A 47 -7.35 1.49 10.57
CA HIS A 47 -6.59 2.74 10.63
C HIS A 47 -5.15 2.57 10.10
N GLU A 48 -4.45 1.48 10.45
CA GLU A 48 -3.14 1.12 9.89
C GLU A 48 -3.23 0.78 8.39
N ALA A 49 -4.29 0.10 7.96
CA ALA A 49 -4.57 -0.13 6.55
C ALA A 49 -4.83 1.18 5.79
N ALA A 50 -5.51 2.15 6.41
CA ALA A 50 -5.73 3.48 5.85
C ALA A 50 -4.42 4.29 5.72
N GLN A 51 -3.50 4.17 6.69
CA GLN A 51 -2.16 4.77 6.61
C GLN A 51 -1.24 4.11 5.58
N THR A 52 -1.59 2.92 5.07
CA THR A 52 -0.77 2.15 4.11
C THR A 52 -1.44 1.97 2.73
N THR A 53 -2.47 2.76 2.43
CA THR A 53 -3.16 2.79 1.13
C THR A 53 -3.33 4.19 0.55
N LEU A 54 -3.28 4.28 -0.78
CA LEU A 54 -3.66 5.44 -1.59
C LEU A 54 -5.19 5.62 -1.70
N GLY A 55 -5.98 4.75 -1.06
CA GLY A 55 -7.43 4.89 -0.91
C GLY A 55 -8.26 4.65 -2.17
N VAL A 56 -7.66 4.20 -3.28
CA VAL A 56 -8.35 3.98 -4.56
C VAL A 56 -8.09 2.61 -5.16
N THR A 57 -9.07 2.07 -5.86
CA THR A 57 -8.95 0.87 -6.71
C THR A 57 -8.22 1.18 -8.03
N PRO A 58 -7.68 0.18 -8.76
CA PRO A 58 -7.07 0.39 -10.09
C PRO A 58 -7.97 1.12 -11.09
N LYS A 59 -9.28 0.86 -11.06
CA LYS A 59 -10.25 1.52 -11.96
C LYS A 59 -10.44 3.00 -11.64
N GLN A 60 -10.49 3.33 -10.35
CA GLN A 60 -10.53 4.73 -9.89
C GLN A 60 -9.21 5.45 -10.18
N PHE A 61 -8.07 4.78 -9.99
CA PHE A 61 -6.77 5.31 -10.40
C PHE A 61 -6.73 5.59 -11.91
N ALA A 62 -7.13 4.64 -12.76
CA ALA A 62 -7.16 4.82 -14.21
C ALA A 62 -8.03 6.01 -14.65
N ALA A 63 -9.21 6.18 -14.05
CA ALA A 63 -10.08 7.33 -14.31
C ALA A 63 -9.41 8.66 -13.93
N ARG A 64 -8.78 8.73 -12.75
CA ARG A 64 -8.04 9.93 -12.30
C ARG A 64 -6.84 10.21 -13.21
N PHE A 65 -6.01 9.21 -13.47
CA PHE A 65 -4.84 9.29 -14.35
C PHE A 65 -5.21 9.83 -15.72
N ASN A 66 -6.24 9.25 -16.36
CA ASN A 66 -6.71 9.69 -17.68
C ASN A 66 -7.17 11.15 -17.67
N SER A 67 -7.82 11.62 -16.58
CA SER A 67 -8.22 13.03 -16.44
C SER A 67 -7.07 14.02 -16.24
N ARG A 68 -5.84 13.55 -15.96
CA ARG A 68 -4.64 14.39 -15.76
C ARG A 68 -3.72 14.47 -16.97
N LEU A 69 -3.89 13.58 -17.96
CA LEU A 69 -2.99 13.48 -19.11
C LEU A 69 -2.90 14.80 -19.89
N ALA A 70 -4.03 15.41 -20.24
CA ALA A 70 -4.05 16.68 -20.97
C ALA A 70 -3.38 17.83 -20.19
N ASP A 71 -3.61 17.92 -18.88
CA ASP A 71 -2.95 18.91 -18.01
C ASP A 71 -1.42 18.74 -18.02
N VAL A 72 -0.94 17.50 -17.96
CA VAL A 72 0.51 17.18 -17.96
C VAL A 72 1.13 17.47 -19.33
N LEU A 73 0.48 17.06 -20.41
CA LEU A 73 0.95 17.31 -21.78
C LEU A 73 1.01 18.82 -22.09
N LYS A 74 0.05 19.59 -21.58
CA LYS A 74 0.05 21.05 -21.65
C LYS A 74 1.22 21.68 -20.91
N ASP A 75 1.54 21.21 -19.70
CA ASP A 75 2.72 21.69 -18.95
C ASP A 75 4.05 21.29 -19.61
N MET A 76 4.06 20.17 -20.34
CA MET A 76 5.17 19.75 -21.22
C MET A 76 5.21 20.51 -22.56
N GLN A 77 4.27 21.43 -22.80
CA GLN A 77 4.18 22.24 -24.03
C GLN A 77 4.04 21.39 -25.31
N VAL A 78 3.35 20.25 -25.21
CA VAL A 78 3.04 19.37 -26.34
C VAL A 78 1.92 19.98 -27.19
N GLU A 79 2.04 19.87 -28.52
CA GLU A 79 1.00 20.27 -29.47
C GLU A 79 -0.26 19.38 -29.31
N GLU A 80 -1.45 20.00 -29.36
CA GLU A 80 -2.76 19.32 -29.21
C GLU A 80 -2.85 18.36 -27.99
N PRO A 81 -2.69 18.86 -26.75
CA PRO A 81 -2.56 18.01 -25.56
C PRO A 81 -3.80 17.14 -25.29
N GLU A 82 -5.01 17.57 -25.65
CA GLU A 82 -6.22 16.75 -25.57
C GLU A 82 -6.18 15.57 -26.56
N HIS A 83 -5.68 15.79 -27.78
CA HIS A 83 -5.57 14.73 -28.78
C HIS A 83 -4.46 13.73 -28.40
N MET A 84 -3.30 14.24 -27.99
CA MET A 84 -2.16 13.42 -27.57
C MET A 84 -2.45 12.60 -26.31
N ALA A 85 -3.33 13.08 -25.40
CA ALA A 85 -3.72 12.34 -24.21
C ALA A 85 -4.27 10.94 -24.52
N HIS A 86 -4.97 10.75 -25.65
CA HIS A 86 -5.52 9.46 -26.04
C HIS A 86 -4.47 8.36 -26.25
N LEU A 87 -3.24 8.72 -26.64
CA LEU A 87 -2.13 7.77 -26.80
C LEU A 87 -1.69 7.15 -25.46
N TYR A 88 -1.93 7.86 -24.36
CA TYR A 88 -1.46 7.52 -23.03
C TYR A 88 -2.59 7.06 -22.08
N MET A 89 -3.82 6.86 -22.57
CA MET A 89 -4.94 6.47 -21.71
C MET A 89 -4.80 5.03 -21.18
N LEU A 90 -5.06 4.87 -19.88
CA LEU A 90 -5.26 3.58 -19.23
C LEU A 90 -6.63 3.01 -19.58
N ASP A 91 -6.65 1.82 -20.18
CA ASP A 91 -7.86 1.04 -20.39
C ASP A 91 -8.26 0.29 -19.11
N ALA A 92 -9.20 0.90 -18.37
CA ALA A 92 -9.73 0.35 -17.12
C ALA A 92 -10.49 -0.99 -17.28
N SER A 93 -10.82 -1.42 -18.52
CA SER A 93 -11.44 -2.73 -18.77
C SER A 93 -10.44 -3.88 -18.66
N ARG A 94 -9.17 -3.61 -19.01
CA ARG A 94 -8.05 -4.58 -18.97
C ARG A 94 -7.39 -4.68 -17.59
N LEU A 95 -7.75 -3.78 -16.67
CA LEU A 95 -7.33 -3.84 -15.27
C LEU A 95 -8.12 -4.90 -14.51
N HIS A 96 -7.66 -6.14 -14.63
CA HIS A 96 -8.19 -7.29 -13.89
C HIS A 96 -7.41 -7.51 -12.59
N PRO A 97 -8.08 -7.89 -11.49
CA PRO A 97 -7.38 -8.46 -10.34
C PRO A 97 -6.75 -9.80 -10.76
N GLY A 98 -5.41 -9.87 -10.76
CA GLY A 98 -4.68 -11.09 -11.11
C GLY A 98 -4.90 -12.25 -10.13
N GLN A 99 -4.62 -13.48 -10.58
CA GLN A 99 -4.74 -14.68 -9.72
C GLN A 99 -3.66 -14.78 -8.63
N TYR A 100 -2.55 -14.06 -8.80
CA TYR A 100 -1.54 -13.84 -7.77
C TYR A 100 -1.60 -12.36 -7.40
N GLU A 101 -1.60 -12.07 -6.10
CA GLU A 101 -1.70 -10.75 -5.47
C GLU A 101 -2.14 -9.62 -6.40
N TYR A 102 -3.44 -9.31 -6.40
CA TYR A 102 -4.03 -8.03 -6.76
C TYR A 102 -3.00 -6.92 -7.11
N VAL A 103 -2.62 -6.84 -8.40
CA VAL A 103 -1.60 -5.91 -8.90
C VAL A 103 -2.15 -5.17 -10.12
N LEU A 104 -1.90 -3.87 -10.15
CA LEU A 104 -1.92 -3.06 -11.37
C LEU A 104 -0.65 -3.43 -12.16
N ASP A 105 -0.78 -4.00 -13.35
CA ASP A 105 0.31 -4.14 -14.32
C ASP A 105 -0.27 -3.89 -15.72
N THR A 106 0.23 -2.85 -16.38
CA THR A 106 -0.23 -2.45 -17.71
C THR A 106 0.82 -1.59 -18.40
N LYS A 107 0.73 -1.51 -19.73
CA LYS A 107 1.61 -0.67 -20.56
C LYS A 107 0.81 0.46 -21.20
N VAL A 108 1.46 1.60 -21.33
CA VAL A 108 0.88 2.84 -21.84
C VAL A 108 1.79 3.42 -22.91
N GLY A 109 1.21 4.07 -23.92
CA GLY A 109 1.93 4.84 -24.93
C GLY A 109 2.75 4.04 -25.96
N PRO A 110 3.28 4.72 -26.99
CA PRO A 110 4.10 4.11 -28.04
C PRO A 110 5.43 3.53 -27.55
N ALA A 111 6.04 4.08 -26.50
CA ALA A 111 7.29 3.56 -25.91
C ALA A 111 7.05 2.44 -24.89
N GLN A 112 5.79 2.08 -24.61
CA GLN A 112 5.36 0.93 -23.81
C GLN A 112 5.80 1.01 -22.34
N THR A 113 5.77 2.20 -21.77
CA THR A 113 6.02 2.47 -20.34
C THR A 113 5.10 1.63 -19.47
N THR A 114 5.68 0.85 -18.55
CA THR A 114 4.90 0.01 -17.62
C THR A 114 4.45 0.85 -16.44
N LEU A 115 3.15 0.81 -16.14
CA LEU A 115 2.61 1.20 -14.84
C LEU A 115 2.38 -0.05 -14.00
N ILE A 116 2.94 -0.07 -12.79
CA ILE A 116 2.79 -1.13 -11.81
C ILE A 116 2.10 -0.60 -10.54
N GLY A 117 1.59 -1.47 -9.68
CA GLY A 117 1.12 -1.07 -8.35
C GLY A 117 0.58 -2.23 -7.54
N THR A 118 0.91 -2.30 -6.26
CA THR A 118 0.41 -3.37 -5.37
C THR A 118 -0.89 -2.95 -4.69
N LEU A 119 -1.80 -3.89 -4.45
CA LEU A 119 -3.06 -3.65 -3.73
C LEU A 119 -3.02 -4.19 -2.29
N ASN A 120 -3.88 -3.66 -1.43
CA ASN A 120 -4.19 -4.22 -0.11
C ASN A 120 -5.28 -5.31 -0.22
N GLN A 121 -5.64 -5.93 0.90
CA GLN A 121 -6.68 -6.98 0.95
C GLN A 121 -8.08 -6.47 0.52
N ALA A 122 -8.32 -5.15 0.55
CA ALA A 122 -9.55 -4.51 0.09
C ALA A 122 -9.52 -4.14 -1.41
N GLY A 123 -8.45 -4.48 -2.15
CA GLY A 123 -8.30 -4.16 -3.57
C GLY A 123 -7.97 -2.69 -3.86
N GLN A 124 -7.47 -1.93 -2.88
CA GLN A 124 -7.01 -0.55 -3.01
C GLN A 124 -5.48 -0.47 -3.15
N LEU A 125 -4.97 0.45 -3.95
CA LEU A 125 -3.54 0.66 -4.18
C LEU A 125 -2.81 1.02 -2.89
N ARG A 126 -1.68 0.35 -2.65
CA ARG A 126 -0.68 0.69 -1.63
C ARG A 126 0.44 1.54 -2.23
N ASN A 127 0.71 1.36 -3.52
CA ASN A 127 1.61 2.19 -4.31
C ASN A 127 1.16 2.20 -5.77
N VAL A 128 1.67 3.17 -6.54
CA VAL A 128 1.72 3.14 -8.00
C VAL A 128 3.17 3.39 -8.40
N GLY A 129 3.70 2.58 -9.30
CA GLY A 129 5.00 2.74 -9.92
C GLY A 129 4.91 2.99 -11.42
N VAL A 130 5.89 3.72 -11.97
CA VAL A 130 6.06 3.96 -13.40
C VAL A 130 7.50 3.59 -13.76
N MET A 131 7.71 2.76 -14.77
CA MET A 131 9.01 2.17 -15.10
C MET A 131 9.57 2.64 -16.44
N LEU A 132 10.69 3.36 -16.42
CA LEU A 132 11.51 3.68 -17.59
C LEU A 132 12.51 2.56 -17.85
N THR A 133 12.16 1.63 -18.75
CA THR A 133 13.04 0.52 -19.16
C THR A 133 13.92 0.87 -20.37
N ASN A 134 13.51 1.85 -21.18
CA ASN A 134 14.18 2.29 -22.40
C ASN A 134 14.78 3.69 -22.20
N ARG A 135 16.04 3.92 -22.62
CA ARG A 135 16.76 5.20 -22.39
C ARG A 135 16.57 6.25 -23.50
N SER A 136 15.86 5.92 -24.58
CA SER A 136 15.55 6.84 -25.69
C SER A 136 14.73 8.05 -25.23
N GLN A 137 14.80 9.16 -25.98
CA GLN A 137 14.14 10.41 -25.58
C GLN A 137 12.62 10.25 -25.48
N GLY A 138 11.96 9.68 -26.49
CA GLY A 138 10.51 9.45 -26.45
C GLY A 138 10.06 8.54 -25.30
N ALA A 139 10.88 7.58 -24.86
CA ALA A 139 10.60 6.78 -23.67
C ALA A 139 10.74 7.59 -22.36
N ARG A 140 11.69 8.52 -22.28
CA ARG A 140 11.84 9.45 -21.15
C ARG A 140 10.65 10.40 -21.08
N ASP A 141 10.22 10.95 -22.22
CA ASP A 141 9.09 11.87 -22.29
C ASP A 141 7.79 11.17 -21.89
N GLU A 142 7.52 9.97 -22.41
CA GLU A 142 6.39 9.13 -22.01
C GLU A 142 6.43 8.74 -20.52
N PHE A 143 7.61 8.41 -19.99
CA PHE A 143 7.78 8.16 -18.56
C PHE A 143 7.45 9.40 -17.72
N LEU A 144 7.86 10.60 -18.13
CA LEU A 144 7.52 11.84 -17.43
C LEU A 144 6.02 12.15 -17.50
N ILE A 145 5.38 11.93 -18.66
CA ILE A 145 3.91 12.03 -18.83
C ILE A 145 3.21 11.11 -17.84
N CYS A 146 3.62 9.83 -17.80
CA CYS A 146 3.01 8.82 -16.92
C CYS A 146 3.29 9.10 -15.44
N ALA A 147 4.52 9.45 -15.07
CA ALA A 147 4.91 9.73 -13.68
C ALA A 147 4.19 10.96 -13.12
N ALA A 148 4.13 12.07 -13.87
CA ALA A 148 3.41 13.26 -13.45
C ALA A 148 1.88 13.02 -13.38
N SER A 149 1.31 12.27 -14.33
CA SER A 149 -0.12 11.93 -14.32
C SER A 149 -0.48 10.98 -13.16
N ALA A 150 0.40 10.03 -12.83
CA ALA A 150 0.25 9.18 -11.65
C ALA A 150 0.30 10.00 -10.35
N ALA A 151 1.26 10.92 -10.20
CA ALA A 151 1.35 11.78 -9.03
C ALA A 151 0.12 12.71 -8.88
N ARG A 152 -0.36 13.32 -9.97
CA ARG A 152 -1.58 14.17 -10.02
C ARG A 152 -2.89 13.40 -9.79
N SER A 153 -2.85 12.07 -9.75
CA SER A 153 -4.01 11.24 -9.39
C SER A 153 -4.26 11.18 -7.88
N PHE A 154 -3.27 11.60 -7.09
CA PHE A 154 -3.31 11.62 -5.62
C PHE A 154 -3.15 13.03 -5.06
N ILE A 155 -2.26 13.83 -5.65
CA ILE A 155 -1.97 15.20 -5.22
C ILE A 155 -2.94 16.16 -5.93
N SER A 156 -3.78 16.86 -5.15
CA SER A 156 -4.91 17.66 -5.67
C SER A 156 -4.73 19.18 -5.58
N ASP A 157 -3.81 19.68 -4.75
CA ASP A 157 -3.55 21.12 -4.63
C ASP A 157 -2.79 21.65 -5.85
N ALA A 158 -3.26 22.76 -6.43
CA ALA A 158 -2.71 23.30 -7.68
C ALA A 158 -1.25 23.77 -7.56
N LYS A 159 -0.83 24.29 -6.40
CA LYS A 159 0.56 24.71 -6.14
C LYS A 159 1.48 23.50 -6.06
N ASP A 160 1.02 22.42 -5.43
CA ASP A 160 1.75 21.17 -5.40
C ASP A 160 1.76 20.46 -6.76
N GLN A 161 0.67 20.50 -7.54
CA GLN A 161 0.63 19.94 -8.89
C GLN A 161 1.60 20.65 -9.87
N ALA A 162 1.76 21.97 -9.75
CA ALA A 162 2.65 22.76 -10.60
C ALA A 162 4.15 22.41 -10.40
N ARG A 163 4.56 22.00 -9.19
CA ARG A 163 5.95 21.57 -8.91
C ARG A 163 6.25 20.12 -9.32
N LEU A 164 5.24 19.28 -9.61
CA LEU A 164 5.44 17.85 -9.83
C LEU A 164 6.34 17.51 -11.01
N LEU A 165 6.09 18.08 -12.19
CA LEU A 165 6.89 17.75 -13.38
C LEU A 165 8.38 18.16 -13.21
N PRO A 166 8.71 19.40 -12.79
CA PRO A 166 10.10 19.75 -12.45
C PRO A 166 10.73 18.88 -11.36
N LEU A 167 9.95 18.51 -10.34
CA LEU A 167 10.40 17.64 -9.25
C LEU A 167 10.75 16.24 -9.76
N ILE A 168 9.85 15.60 -10.49
CA ILE A 168 10.02 14.24 -11.01
C ILE A 168 11.21 14.20 -11.97
N THR A 169 11.34 15.18 -12.86
CA THR A 169 12.51 15.32 -13.75
C THR A 169 13.81 15.42 -12.96
N ARG A 170 13.87 16.26 -11.91
CA ARG A 170 15.05 16.36 -11.03
C ARG A 170 15.36 15.06 -10.32
N LEU A 171 14.38 14.42 -9.67
CA LEU A 171 14.57 13.14 -8.96
C LEU A 171 15.06 12.05 -9.92
N THR A 172 14.55 12.03 -11.16
CA THR A 172 14.94 11.07 -12.20
C THR A 172 16.37 11.27 -12.66
N THR A 173 16.79 12.50 -12.96
CA THR A 173 18.19 12.80 -13.30
C THR A 173 19.13 12.44 -12.16
N VAL A 174 18.82 12.86 -10.93
CA VAL A 174 19.67 12.59 -9.76
C VAL A 174 19.77 11.08 -9.46
N ALA A 175 18.69 10.31 -9.64
CA ALA A 175 18.71 8.85 -9.47
C ALA A 175 19.51 8.12 -10.58
N LEU A 176 19.53 8.66 -11.81
CA LEU A 176 20.38 8.15 -12.90
C LEU A 176 21.88 8.36 -12.61
N ASP A 177 22.22 9.49 -11.97
CA ASP A 177 23.60 9.83 -11.60
C ASP A 177 24.08 9.12 -10.32
N ASN A 178 23.16 8.65 -9.47
CA ASN A 178 23.45 8.05 -8.15
C ASN A 178 22.86 6.62 -8.03
N PRO A 179 23.40 5.63 -8.77
CA PRO A 179 22.90 4.25 -8.74
C PRO A 179 22.96 3.66 -7.32
N GLY A 180 21.90 2.93 -6.94
CA GLY A 180 21.78 2.31 -5.62
C GLY A 180 21.25 3.23 -4.51
N GLN A 181 20.97 4.50 -4.79
CA GLN A 181 20.27 5.41 -3.87
C GLN A 181 18.82 5.62 -4.32
N ARG A 182 17.88 5.52 -3.37
CA ARG A 182 16.47 5.90 -3.58
C ARG A 182 16.29 7.38 -3.23
N MET A 183 16.04 8.20 -4.24
CA MET A 183 15.68 9.61 -4.06
C MET A 183 14.23 9.70 -3.59
N THR A 184 13.94 10.56 -2.61
CA THR A 184 12.57 10.73 -2.07
C THR A 184 12.23 12.20 -1.85
N GLU A 185 10.96 12.54 -2.03
CA GLU A 185 10.40 13.84 -1.62
C GLU A 185 8.94 13.67 -1.19
N VAL A 186 8.51 14.40 -0.16
CA VAL A 186 7.11 14.44 0.29
C VAL A 186 6.38 15.62 -0.36
N VAL A 187 5.22 15.34 -0.96
CA VAL A 187 4.34 16.34 -1.58
C VAL A 187 2.93 16.09 -1.05
N ALA A 188 2.31 17.10 -0.43
CA ALA A 188 1.11 16.93 0.39
C ALA A 188 1.23 15.75 1.39
N ASP A 189 0.43 14.72 1.23
CA ASP A 189 0.36 13.48 2.01
C ASP A 189 1.00 12.27 1.29
N GLN A 190 1.67 12.50 0.16
CA GLN A 190 2.28 11.45 -0.66
C GLN A 190 3.81 11.48 -0.58
N LEU A 191 4.42 10.30 -0.43
CA LEU A 191 5.83 10.06 -0.65
C LEU A 191 6.06 9.76 -2.14
N LEU A 192 6.82 10.63 -2.80
CA LEU A 192 7.33 10.39 -4.14
C LEU A 192 8.74 9.82 -4.03
N SER A 193 9.05 8.78 -4.80
CA SER A 193 10.39 8.20 -4.84
C SER A 193 10.86 7.87 -6.24
N VAL A 194 12.14 8.02 -6.52
CA VAL A 194 12.80 7.48 -7.72
C VAL A 194 14.01 6.65 -7.33
N GLU A 195 14.15 5.48 -7.93
CA GLU A 195 15.33 4.62 -7.79
C GLU A 195 15.71 3.96 -9.10
N LEU A 196 16.99 3.60 -9.24
CA LEU A 196 17.48 2.75 -10.31
C LEU A 196 17.40 1.28 -9.87
N VAL A 197 16.49 0.53 -10.47
CA VAL A 197 16.35 -0.94 -10.30
C VAL A 197 17.02 -1.69 -11.46
N GLN A 198 17.11 -3.02 -11.37
CA GLN A 198 17.71 -3.85 -12.42
C GLN A 198 17.04 -3.67 -13.79
N GLN A 199 15.74 -3.39 -13.80
CA GLN A 199 14.91 -3.25 -15.00
C GLN A 199 14.97 -1.85 -15.63
N GLY A 200 15.46 -0.83 -14.93
CA GLY A 200 15.36 0.56 -15.37
C GLY A 200 15.21 1.56 -14.22
N VAL A 201 14.66 2.75 -14.50
CA VAL A 201 14.31 3.73 -13.46
C VAL A 201 12.86 3.53 -13.04
N LEU A 202 12.64 3.36 -11.75
CA LEU A 202 11.33 3.23 -11.13
C LEU A 202 10.98 4.51 -10.38
N PHE A 203 9.97 5.24 -10.86
CA PHE A 203 9.27 6.27 -10.08
C PHE A 203 8.12 5.61 -9.32
N GLN A 204 7.86 6.02 -8.08
CA GLN A 204 6.71 5.56 -7.30
C GLN A 204 6.01 6.69 -6.55
N VAL A 205 4.70 6.54 -6.40
CA VAL A 205 3.84 7.30 -5.49
C VAL A 205 3.34 6.34 -4.41
N GLN A 206 3.53 6.70 -3.15
CA GLN A 206 3.11 5.92 -1.98
C GLN A 206 2.50 6.85 -0.93
N PRO A 207 1.61 6.38 -0.04
CA PRO A 207 1.18 7.15 1.12
C PRO A 207 2.36 7.53 1.99
N ARG A 208 2.33 8.71 2.58
CA ARG A 208 3.28 9.08 3.63
C ARG A 208 3.05 8.20 4.86
N GLN A 209 4.11 7.50 5.28
CA GLN A 209 4.23 6.80 6.56
C GLN A 209 4.66 7.77 7.67
#